data_AF-A0A1I4HJN9-F1
#
_entry.id   AF-A0A1I4HJN9-F1
#
_cell.length_a   1.000
_cell.length_b   1.000
_cell.length_c   1.000
_cell.angle_alpha   90.00
_cell.angle_beta   90.00
_cell.angle_gamma   90.00
#
_symmetry.space_group_name_H-M   'P 1'
#
loop_
_entity.id
_entity.type
_entity.pdbx_description
1 polymer ?
#
loop_
_entity_poly.entity_id
_entity_poly.type
_entity_poly.pdbx_seq_one_letter_code
_entity_poly.pdbx_strand_id
1 'polypeptide(L)'
;MHIKKLNPAALDFSEATEQAMHVRMLYQKLEECNHKGAWTTEEDMLAFTTDVGVLGRLVMAAEGRWVYHGDVHAELGSKLAECLWWIFVLSDRLDVDITEAFTSFIGKLNTDLAKQT
;
A
#
# COMPACT_ATOMS: atom_id res chain seq x y z
N MET A 1 -23.72 -2.86 6.16
CA MET A 1 -22.34 -2.51 5.75
C MET A 1 -22.26 -0.98 5.65
N HIS A 2 -21.68 -0.33 6.66
CA HIS A 2 -21.49 1.12 6.63
C HIS A 2 -20.28 1.42 5.74
N ILE A 3 -20.53 1.81 4.49
CA ILE A 3 -19.50 2.41 3.65
C ILE A 3 -19.29 3.83 4.19
N LYS A 4 -18.29 3.99 5.07
CA LYS A 4 -17.76 5.33 5.37
C LYS A 4 -17.27 5.89 4.03
N LYS A 5 -17.91 6.94 3.53
CA LYS A 5 -17.40 7.66 2.35
C LYS A 5 -15.98 8.12 2.66
N LEU A 6 -15.03 7.74 1.80
CA LEU A 6 -13.69 8.31 1.79
C LEU A 6 -13.81 9.85 1.71
N ASN A 7 -12.97 10.55 2.46
CA ASN A 7 -12.98 12.01 2.56
C ASN A 7 -12.75 12.63 1.17
N PRO A 8 -13.54 13.61 0.72
CA PRO A 8 -13.44 14.24 -0.61
C PRO A 8 -12.19 15.10 -0.85
N ALA A 9 -11.25 15.18 0.09
CA ALA A 9 -9.88 15.51 -0.26
C ALA A 9 -9.31 14.30 -1.02
N ALA A 10 -9.65 14.22 -2.31
CA ALA A 10 -9.21 13.15 -3.18
C ALA A 10 -7.68 13.16 -3.18
N LEU A 11 -7.09 12.10 -2.65
CA LEU A 11 -5.68 11.81 -2.86
C LEU A 11 -5.51 11.67 -4.37
N ASP A 12 -4.81 12.61 -4.99
CA ASP A 12 -4.41 12.47 -6.37
C ASP A 12 -3.29 11.42 -6.45
N PHE A 13 -3.43 10.44 -7.35
CA PHE A 13 -2.47 9.34 -7.45
C PHE A 13 -1.11 9.82 -7.94
N SER A 14 -1.05 10.88 -8.75
CA SER A 14 0.22 11.48 -9.17
C SER A 14 0.92 12.11 -7.97
N GLU A 15 0.21 12.95 -7.21
CA GLU A 15 0.77 13.57 -6.00
C GLU A 15 1.21 12.51 -4.97
N ALA A 16 0.41 11.47 -4.77
CA ALA A 16 0.73 10.38 -3.85
C ALA A 16 1.98 9.61 -4.29
N THR A 17 2.14 9.37 -5.59
CA THR A 17 3.31 8.69 -6.15
C THR A 17 4.57 9.53 -5.96
N GLU A 18 4.51 10.83 -6.23
CA GLU A 18 5.63 11.75 -5.99
C GLU A 18 6.06 11.78 -4.53
N GLN A 19 5.10 11.89 -3.60
CA GLN A 19 5.37 11.85 -2.16
C GLN A 19 5.96 10.49 -1.73
N ALA A 20 5.44 9.39 -2.27
CA ALA A 20 5.94 8.05 -2.00
C ALA A 20 7.40 7.89 -2.45
N MET A 21 7.76 8.40 -3.62
CA MET A 21 9.12 8.35 -4.15
C MET A 21 10.07 9.25 -3.37
N HIS A 22 9.60 10.42 -2.93
CA HIS A 22 10.38 11.26 -2.03
C HIS A 22 10.75 10.52 -0.75
N VAL A 23 9.80 9.85 -0.10
CA VAL A 23 10.05 9.04 1.09
C VAL A 23 11.00 7.88 0.79
N ARG A 24 10.82 7.17 -0.33
CA ARG A 24 11.71 6.05 -0.71
C ARG A 24 13.15 6.51 -0.90
N MET A 25 13.36 7.66 -1.55
CA MET A 25 14.68 8.28 -1.70
C MET A 25 15.32 8.59 -0.34
N LEU A 26 14.55 9.04 0.66
CA LEU A 26 15.06 9.26 2.01
C LEU A 26 15.53 7.95 2.66
N TYR A 27 14.77 6.86 2.48
CA TYR A 27 15.20 5.53 2.93
C TYR A 27 16.44 5.02 2.20
N GLN A 28 16.57 5.24 0.88
CA GLN A 28 17.77 4.84 0.13
C GLN A 28 19.02 5.53 0.68
N LYS A 29 18.95 6.83 1.00
CA LYS A 29 20.06 7.55 1.65
C LYS A 29 20.43 6.93 3.00
N LEU A 30 19.42 6.51 3.78
CA LEU A 30 19.65 5.85 5.06
C LEU A 30 20.33 4.47 4.88
N GLU A 31 19.91 3.70 3.88
CA GLU A 31 20.49 2.41 3.52
C GLU A 31 21.95 2.55 3.06
N GLU A 32 22.26 3.54 2.24
CA GLU A 32 23.63 3.86 1.83
C GLU A 32 24.52 4.19 3.04
N CYS A 33 24.03 5.00 3.97
CA CYS A 33 24.74 5.35 5.19
C CYS A 33 24.98 4.15 6.12
N ASN A 34 23.98 3.27 6.28
CA ASN A 34 24.02 2.22 7.29
C ASN A 34 24.53 0.88 6.76
N HIS A 35 24.25 0.56 5.50
CA HIS A 35 24.43 -0.78 4.91
C HIS A 35 25.37 -0.79 3.69
N LYS A 36 25.96 0.35 3.32
CA LYS A 36 26.89 0.50 2.17
C LYS A 36 26.25 0.20 0.80
N GLY A 37 24.92 0.23 0.72
CA GLY A 37 24.17 0.03 -0.51
C GLY A 37 22.68 0.19 -0.27
N ALA A 38 21.97 0.72 -1.27
CA ALA A 38 20.51 0.76 -1.29
C ALA A 38 19.94 -0.65 -1.49
N TRP A 39 18.75 -0.89 -0.97
CA TRP A 39 18.04 -2.15 -1.13
C TRP A 39 17.69 -2.43 -2.59
N THR A 40 17.76 -3.70 -2.97
CA THR A 40 17.28 -4.17 -4.28
C THR A 40 15.75 -4.17 -4.34
N THR A 41 15.20 -4.35 -5.54
CA THR A 41 13.75 -4.44 -5.72
C THR A 41 13.18 -5.69 -5.02
N GLU A 42 13.95 -6.78 -4.96
CA GLU A 42 13.59 -8.01 -4.24
C GLU A 42 13.58 -7.78 -2.72
N GLU A 43 14.51 -7.00 -2.19
CA GLU A 43 14.54 -6.62 -0.77
C GLU A 43 13.35 -5.72 -0.40
N ASP A 44 12.99 -4.77 -1.26
CA ASP A 44 11.78 -3.96 -1.12
C ASP A 44 10.51 -4.85 -1.10
N MET A 45 10.41 -5.84 -2.01
CA MET A 45 9.29 -6.80 -2.02
C MET A 45 9.26 -7.68 -0.76
N LEU A 46 10.43 -8.08 -0.24
CA LEU A 46 10.53 -8.86 0.98
C LEU A 46 10.06 -8.05 2.20
N ALA A 47 10.44 -6.78 2.29
CA ALA A 47 9.96 -5.86 3.31
C ALA A 47 8.44 -5.68 3.22
N PHE A 48 7.91 -5.44 2.01
CA PHE A 48 6.47 -5.33 1.79
C PHE A 48 5.72 -6.60 2.22
N THR A 49 6.25 -7.79 1.92
CA THR A 49 5.64 -9.07 2.35
C THR A 49 5.51 -9.16 3.87
N THR A 50 6.49 -8.63 4.60
CA THR A 50 6.45 -8.56 6.07
C THR A 50 5.31 -7.66 6.54
N ASP A 51 5.12 -6.50 5.90
CA ASP A 51 4.02 -5.59 6.21
C ASP A 51 2.65 -6.15 5.86
N VAL A 52 2.53 -6.90 4.76
CA VAL A 52 1.30 -7.66 4.43
C VAL A 52 0.96 -8.66 5.54
N GLY A 53 1.96 -9.32 6.12
CA GLY A 53 1.76 -10.21 7.27
C GLY A 53 1.27 -9.47 8.52
N VAL A 54 1.76 -8.25 8.77
CA VAL A 54 1.28 -7.39 9.87
C VAL A 54 -0.15 -6.94 9.59
N LEU A 55 -0.46 -6.49 8.37
CA LEU A 55 -1.79 -6.12 7.94
C LEU A 55 -2.79 -7.25 8.17
N GLY A 56 -2.42 -8.49 7.80
CA GLY A 56 -3.24 -9.67 8.04
C GLY A 56 -3.58 -9.87 9.53
N ARG A 57 -2.62 -9.67 10.44
CA ARG A 57 -2.88 -9.74 11.90
C ARG A 57 -3.80 -8.62 12.37
N LEU A 58 -3.61 -7.40 11.89
CA LEU A 58 -4.46 -6.26 12.23
C LEU A 58 -5.89 -6.45 11.73
N VAL A 59 -6.09 -7.03 10.54
CA VAL A 59 -7.41 -7.40 10.02
C VAL A 59 -8.07 -8.46 10.90
N MET A 60 -7.34 -9.52 11.28
CA MET A 60 -7.89 -10.52 12.21
C MET A 60 -8.28 -9.91 13.56
N ALA A 61 -7.48 -8.96 14.06
CA ALA A 61 -7.79 -8.24 15.29
C ALA A 61 -9.03 -7.36 15.14
N ALA A 62 -9.17 -6.63 14.01
CA ALA A 62 -10.33 -5.79 13.71
C ALA A 62 -11.64 -6.59 13.64
N GLU A 63 -11.56 -7.83 13.15
CA GLU A 63 -12.68 -8.78 13.08
C GLU A 63 -12.89 -9.57 14.39
N GLY A 64 -12.14 -9.27 15.47
CA GLY A 64 -12.26 -9.95 16.76
C GLY A 64 -11.82 -11.42 16.75
N ARG A 65 -11.04 -11.83 15.75
CA ARG A 65 -10.54 -13.22 15.57
C ARG A 65 -9.15 -13.45 16.18
N TRP A 66 -8.49 -12.39 16.63
CA TRP A 66 -7.15 -12.43 17.21
C TRP A 66 -7.05 -11.47 18.39
N VAL A 67 -6.45 -11.91 19.50
CA VAL A 67 -6.24 -11.05 20.67
C VAL A 67 -5.10 -10.07 20.36
N TYR A 68 -5.43 -8.78 20.35
CA TYR A 68 -4.49 -7.70 20.13
C TYR A 68 -4.53 -6.72 21.29
N HIS A 69 -3.35 -6.25 21.71
CA HIS A 69 -3.21 -5.39 22.89
C HIS A 69 -2.91 -3.91 22.54
N GLY A 70 -2.93 -3.56 21.25
CA GLY A 70 -2.73 -2.18 20.76
C GLY A 70 -4.01 -1.53 20.23
N ASP A 71 -3.86 -0.36 19.60
CA ASP A 71 -4.97 0.37 18.96
C ASP A 71 -5.16 -0.14 17.54
N VAL A 72 -6.01 -1.18 17.40
CA VAL A 72 -6.26 -1.83 16.12
C VAL A 72 -6.69 -0.83 15.04
N HIS A 73 -7.53 0.16 15.37
CA HIS A 73 -8.07 1.06 14.35
C HIS A 73 -7.02 2.05 13.85
N ALA A 74 -6.24 2.64 14.75
CA ALA A 74 -5.15 3.53 14.36
C ALA A 74 -4.06 2.78 13.58
N GLU A 75 -3.67 1.61 14.07
CA GLU A 75 -2.58 0.83 13.46
C GLU A 75 -2.99 0.21 12.12
N LEU A 76 -4.25 -0.19 11.95
CA LEU A 76 -4.77 -0.66 10.67
C LEU A 76 -4.73 0.43 9.61
N GLY A 77 -5.11 1.67 9.96
CA GLY A 77 -5.03 2.81 9.04
C GLY A 77 -3.59 3.06 8.58
N SER A 78 -2.64 3.12 9.52
CA SER A 78 -1.23 3.30 9.21
C SER A 78 -0.67 2.18 8.35
N LYS A 79 -0.99 0.92 8.66
CA LYS A 79 -0.47 -0.23 7.92
C LYS A 79 -1.07 -0.34 6.51
N LEU A 80 -2.34 0.02 6.32
CA LEU A 80 -2.94 0.13 4.99
C LEU A 80 -2.24 1.20 4.14
N ALA A 81 -1.91 2.35 4.73
CA ALA A 81 -1.18 3.41 4.05
C ALA A 81 0.25 2.97 3.67
N GLU A 82 0.93 2.24 4.56
CA GLU A 82 2.27 1.71 4.29
C GLU A 82 2.27 0.62 3.21
N CYS A 83 1.26 -0.26 3.19
CA CYS A 83 1.07 -1.21 2.09
C CYS A 83 0.83 -0.49 0.75
N LEU A 84 0.06 0.61 0.75
CA LEU A 84 -0.15 1.42 -0.46
C LEU A 84 1.15 2.11 -0.90
N TRP A 85 1.95 2.61 0.03
CA TRP A 85 3.27 3.17 -0.25
C TRP A 85 4.19 2.14 -0.92
N TRP A 86 4.25 0.91 -0.43
CA TRP A 86 5.01 -0.17 -1.07
C TRP A 86 4.54 -0.47 -2.50
N ILE A 87 3.23 -0.42 -2.76
CA ILE A 87 2.70 -0.60 -4.12
C ILE A 87 3.22 0.52 -5.03
N PHE A 88 3.21 1.78 -4.58
CA PHE A 88 3.80 2.89 -5.36
C PHE A 88 5.29 2.68 -5.62
N VAL A 89 6.07 2.33 -4.59
CA VAL A 89 7.52 2.08 -4.70
C VAL A 89 7.82 0.97 -5.71
N LEU A 90 7.12 -0.17 -5.60
CA LEU A 90 7.33 -1.29 -6.51
C LEU A 90 6.91 -0.95 -7.94
N SER A 91 5.86 -0.15 -8.11
CA SER A 91 5.40 0.30 -9.42
C SER A 91 6.46 1.16 -10.11
N ASP A 92 7.05 2.12 -9.40
CA ASP A 92 8.15 2.96 -9.90
C ASP A 92 9.39 2.12 -10.24
N ARG A 93 9.83 1.25 -9.33
CA ARG A 93 11.02 0.39 -9.54
C ARG A 93 10.89 -0.60 -10.69
N LEU A 94 9.66 -0.94 -11.09
CA LEU A 94 9.36 -1.92 -12.13
C LEU A 94 8.79 -1.28 -13.40
N ASP A 95 8.78 0.05 -13.50
CA ASP A 95 8.25 0.81 -14.65
C ASP A 95 6.79 0.46 -14.98
N VAL A 96 5.95 0.41 -13.93
CA VAL A 96 4.52 0.12 -14.03
C VAL A 96 3.71 1.39 -13.76
N ASP A 97 2.89 1.80 -14.72
CA ASP A 97 1.85 2.81 -14.49
C ASP A 97 0.71 2.20 -13.66
N ILE A 98 0.78 2.39 -12.35
CA ILE A 98 -0.22 1.86 -11.41
C ILE A 98 -1.60 2.51 -11.58
N THR A 99 -1.65 3.77 -12.06
CA THR A 99 -2.91 4.49 -12.28
C THR A 99 -3.66 3.88 -13.45
N GLU A 100 -2.97 3.64 -14.56
CA GLU A 100 -3.52 2.94 -15.72
C GLU A 100 -3.91 1.50 -15.35
N ALA A 101 -3.02 0.76 -14.70
CA ALA A 101 -3.25 -0.63 -14.30
C ALA A 101 -4.49 -0.78 -13.41
N PHE A 102 -4.64 0.08 -12.39
CA PHE A 102 -5.79 0.07 -11.49
C PHE A 102 -7.08 0.44 -12.22
N THR A 103 -7.05 1.51 -13.03
CA THR A 103 -8.23 1.98 -13.78
C THR A 103 -8.73 0.92 -14.75
N SER A 104 -7.82 0.27 -15.48
CA SER A 104 -8.13 -0.83 -16.39
C SER A 104 -8.72 -2.03 -15.65
N PHE A 105 -8.11 -2.44 -14.53
CA PHE A 105 -8.59 -3.55 -13.71
C PHE A 105 -10.02 -3.32 -13.19
N ILE A 106 -10.29 -2.17 -12.58
CA ILE A 106 -11.62 -1.83 -12.04
C ILE A 106 -12.65 -1.67 -13.15
N GLY A 107 -12.29 -1.04 -14.27
CA GLY A 107 -13.19 -0.87 -15.42
C GLY A 107 -13.64 -2.21 -16.00
N LYS A 108 -12.69 -3.16 -16.14
CA LYS A 108 -13.00 -4.53 -16.55
C LYS A 108 -13.91 -5.23 -15.54
N LEU A 109 -13.57 -5.19 -14.25
CA LEU A 109 -14.34 -5.84 -13.19
C LEU A 109 -15.79 -5.32 -13.13
N ASN A 110 -15.97 -4.00 -13.23
CA ASN A 110 -17.30 -3.38 -13.29
C ASN A 110 -18.10 -3.87 -14.50
N THR A 111 -17.48 -3.92 -15.67
CA THR A 111 -18.13 -4.40 -16.91
C THR A 111 -18.54 -5.87 -16.80
N ASP A 112 -17.69 -6.70 -16.21
CA ASP A 112 -17.94 -8.14 -16.10
C ASP A 112 -18.99 -8.49 -15.04
N LEU A 113 -19.03 -7.75 -13.93
CA LEU A 113 -20.05 -7.92 -12.89
C LEU A 113 -21.41 -7.36 -13.30
N ALA A 114 -21.45 -6.23 -14.00
CA ALA A 114 -22.71 -5.63 -14.48
C ALA A 114 -23.46 -6.52 -15.49
N LYS A 115 -22.77 -7.44 -16.17
CA LYS A 115 -23.41 -8.43 -17.06
C LYS A 115 -24.09 -9.57 -16.31
N GLN A 116 -23.81 -9.74 -15.01
CA GLN A 116 -24.32 -10.82 -14.18
C GLN A 116 -25.52 -10.41 -13.31
N THR A 117 -25.86 -9.12 -13.30
CA THR A 117 -26.99 -8.52 -12.58
C THR A 117 -28.07 -8.07 -13.56
#